data_AF-A0AAV6AF87-F1
#
_entry.id   AF-A0AAV6AF87-F1
#
_cell.length_a   1.000
_cell.length_b   1.000
_cell.length_c   1.000
_cell.angle_alpha   90.00
_cell.angle_beta   90.00
_cell.angle_gamma   90.00
#
_symmetry.space_group_name_H-M   'P 1'
#
loop_
_entity.id
_entity.type
_entity.pdbx_description
1 polymer ?
#
loop_
_entity_poly.entity_id
_entity_poly.type
_entity_poly.pdbx_seq_one_letter_code
_entity_poly.pdbx_strand_id
1 'polypeptide(L)'
;MRIFTASLATETNTFSPVPTDRASFEMAFYAAPGRHPETPTLCSSPMLVLRRRARLDPSLDVVEGTATWAEPGGLVNRATYEGLREEILDQLRAAMPVDGVVLGLHGAMVAQGYDDCEGDLLARLRDLVGEGVLIAAELDPHSHLTQKRVEAANILAAFLEFPHTDFYERGEHVVDLAIRALKGEIRPVISTYDCRMVDIYPTSREPMRGFVDRLKRLHGQGPILSASLIHGFMAADVPEMGTRVLVVTDGDAAAGAALAEKLGREVIALRGSTGMPMLGTAAGIDRAIEIASAGARPVVVADVWDNPGGGTAGDGTLILREILTREPLKVGVATIWDPMAVTFARGAGEGAVIMLRFGGKSCAPAGEPIDALVEVVKVVEEGWQSFGASRVTLG
;
A
#
# COMPACT_ATOMS: atom_id res chain seq x y z
N MET A 1 25.75 -13.41 -11.06
CA MET A 1 25.31 -12.18 -10.39
C MET A 1 24.60 -12.58 -9.12
N ARG A 2 25.03 -12.05 -7.98
CA ARG A 2 24.46 -12.33 -6.67
C ARG A 2 23.55 -11.18 -6.25
N ILE A 3 22.27 -11.46 -6.05
CA ILE A 3 21.24 -10.45 -5.76
C ILE A 3 20.60 -10.74 -4.42
N PHE A 4 20.62 -9.76 -3.51
CA PHE A 4 19.85 -9.82 -2.27
C PHE A 4 18.45 -9.23 -2.48
N THR A 5 17.44 -9.84 -1.90
CA THR A 5 16.06 -9.34 -1.98
C THR A 5 15.34 -9.47 -0.65
N ALA A 6 14.53 -8.47 -0.29
CA ALA A 6 13.78 -8.41 0.96
C ALA A 6 12.53 -7.53 0.76
N SER A 7 11.62 -7.57 1.74
CA SER A 7 10.45 -6.70 1.77
C SER A 7 10.12 -6.27 3.20
N LEU A 8 9.89 -4.97 3.36
CA LEU A 8 9.42 -4.36 4.61
C LEU A 8 8.41 -3.29 4.23
N ALA A 9 7.16 -3.50 4.60
CA ALA A 9 6.10 -2.67 4.06
C ALA A 9 4.90 -2.55 5.03
N THR A 10 4.35 -1.35 5.09
CA THR A 10 3.02 -1.04 5.66
C THR A 10 2.65 0.35 5.15
N GLU A 11 1.37 0.70 5.22
CA GLU A 11 0.88 2.05 4.97
C GLU A 11 0.49 2.69 6.31
N THR A 12 1.07 3.85 6.63
CA THR A 12 0.87 4.47 7.94
C THR A 12 -0.01 5.70 7.87
N ASN A 13 -1.18 5.60 8.48
CA ASN A 13 -2.05 6.72 8.79
C ASN A 13 -1.59 7.37 10.11
N THR A 14 -0.89 8.50 10.03
CA THR A 14 -0.31 9.18 11.21
C THR A 14 -1.37 9.75 12.16
N PHE A 15 -2.63 9.81 11.72
CA PHE A 15 -3.77 10.25 12.53
C PHE A 15 -4.52 9.07 13.18
N SER A 16 -4.20 7.83 12.79
CA SER A 16 -4.88 6.65 13.30
C SER A 16 -4.48 6.36 14.75
N PRO A 17 -5.45 6.07 15.63
CA PRO A 17 -5.19 5.72 17.02
C PRO A 17 -4.76 4.26 17.19
N VAL A 18 -4.82 3.43 16.14
CA VAL A 18 -4.51 2.00 16.20
C VAL A 18 -3.02 1.82 15.92
N PRO A 19 -2.14 1.58 16.92
CA PRO A 19 -0.71 1.47 16.69
C PRO A 19 -0.35 0.19 15.93
N THR A 20 0.77 0.24 15.21
CA THR A 20 1.31 -0.93 14.50
C THR A 20 2.56 -1.42 15.23
N ASP A 21 2.61 -2.71 15.54
CA ASP A 21 3.73 -3.35 16.23
C ASP A 21 4.20 -4.63 15.51
N ARG A 22 5.20 -5.31 16.08
CA ARG A 22 5.74 -6.56 15.53
C ARG A 22 4.67 -7.63 15.33
N ALA A 23 3.69 -7.72 16.23
CA ALA A 23 2.61 -8.70 16.09
C ALA A 23 1.71 -8.35 14.89
N SER A 24 1.48 -7.07 14.59
CA SER A 24 0.78 -6.64 13.37
C SER A 24 1.43 -7.21 12.09
N PHE A 25 2.76 -7.20 12.02
CA PHE A 25 3.52 -7.79 10.90
C PHE A 25 3.45 -9.32 10.89
N GLU A 26 3.59 -9.97 12.05
CA GLU A 26 3.56 -11.44 12.16
C GLU A 26 2.18 -12.04 11.86
N MET A 27 1.10 -11.35 12.25
CA MET A 27 -0.27 -11.77 11.99
C MET A 27 -0.67 -11.58 10.53
N ALA A 28 -0.28 -10.47 9.89
CA ALA A 28 -0.66 -10.19 8.51
C ALA A 28 0.21 -10.97 7.53
N PHE A 29 1.52 -10.73 7.52
CA PHE A 29 2.47 -11.48 6.70
C PHE A 29 3.90 -11.32 7.22
N TYR A 30 4.49 -12.42 7.68
CA TYR A 30 5.91 -12.51 8.00
C TYR A 30 6.51 -13.79 7.44
N ALA A 31 7.54 -13.64 6.61
CA ALA A 31 8.32 -14.73 6.06
C ALA A 31 9.81 -14.47 6.24
N ALA A 32 10.43 -15.22 7.15
CA ALA A 32 11.88 -15.28 7.30
C ALA A 32 12.55 -15.96 6.09
N PRO A 33 13.87 -15.82 5.90
CA PRO A 33 14.61 -16.50 4.84
C PRO A 33 14.26 -17.99 4.71
N GLY A 34 13.92 -18.41 3.49
CA GLY A 34 13.54 -19.79 3.16
C GLY A 34 12.13 -20.22 3.62
N ARG A 35 11.32 -19.29 4.14
CA ARG A 35 9.91 -19.54 4.55
C ARG A 35 8.88 -18.84 3.68
N HIS A 36 9.31 -18.19 2.61
CA HIS A 36 8.43 -17.43 1.71
C HIS A 36 7.44 -18.33 0.95
N PRO A 37 6.18 -17.91 0.77
CA PRO A 37 5.22 -18.64 -0.06
C PRO A 37 5.60 -18.60 -1.54
N GLU A 38 4.95 -19.44 -2.36
CA GLU A 38 5.05 -19.40 -3.83
C GLU A 38 4.08 -18.37 -4.45
N THR A 39 3.09 -17.91 -3.68
CA THR A 39 2.10 -16.92 -4.10
C THR A 39 2.61 -15.51 -3.81
N PRO A 40 2.54 -14.58 -4.79
CA PRO A 40 2.94 -13.19 -4.55
C PRO A 40 1.98 -12.46 -3.63
N THR A 41 2.56 -11.71 -2.69
CA THR A 41 1.86 -10.66 -1.95
C THR A 41 2.19 -9.31 -2.56
N LEU A 42 1.39 -8.29 -2.25
CA LEU A 42 1.50 -6.94 -2.82
C LEU A 42 2.92 -6.36 -2.67
N CYS A 43 3.60 -6.64 -1.56
CA CYS A 43 4.92 -6.09 -1.28
C CYS A 43 6.09 -7.06 -1.48
N SER A 44 5.86 -8.34 -1.77
CA SER A 44 6.92 -9.34 -1.95
C SER A 44 7.11 -9.77 -3.40
N SER A 45 6.53 -9.03 -4.35
CA SER A 45 6.51 -9.40 -5.77
C SER A 45 7.93 -9.54 -6.38
N PRO A 46 8.90 -8.62 -6.14
CA PRO A 46 10.21 -8.68 -6.80
C PRO A 46 11.02 -9.90 -6.36
N MET A 47 10.85 -10.31 -5.11
CA MET A 47 11.48 -11.52 -4.55
C MET A 47 11.04 -12.78 -5.30
N LEU A 48 9.74 -12.94 -5.52
CA LEU A 48 9.20 -14.09 -6.25
C LEU A 48 9.60 -14.11 -7.71
N VAL A 49 9.63 -12.94 -8.36
CA VAL A 49 10.13 -12.83 -9.72
C VAL A 49 11.61 -13.24 -9.77
N LEU A 50 12.46 -12.73 -8.87
CA LEU A 50 13.87 -13.12 -8.79
C LEU A 50 14.06 -14.62 -8.56
N ARG A 51 13.30 -15.22 -7.62
CA ARG A 51 13.31 -16.66 -7.39
C ARG A 51 13.00 -17.43 -8.66
N ARG A 52 11.96 -17.03 -9.40
CA ARG A 52 11.57 -17.66 -10.67
C ARG A 52 12.66 -17.50 -11.73
N ARG A 53 13.27 -16.32 -11.84
CA ARG A 53 14.38 -16.07 -12.77
C ARG A 53 15.61 -16.92 -12.44
N ALA A 54 15.97 -17.05 -11.16
CA ALA A 54 17.10 -17.89 -10.71
C ALA A 54 16.89 -19.39 -10.98
N ARG A 55 15.64 -19.88 -10.94
CA ARG A 55 15.32 -21.25 -11.35
C ARG A 55 15.58 -21.50 -12.85
N LEU A 56 15.51 -20.46 -13.68
CA LEU A 56 15.67 -20.53 -15.13
C LEU A 56 17.09 -20.16 -15.60
N ASP A 57 17.79 -19.31 -14.85
CA ASP A 57 19.13 -18.83 -15.15
C ASP A 57 20.07 -19.14 -13.97
N PRO A 58 20.89 -20.20 -14.07
CA PRO A 58 21.84 -20.59 -13.03
C PRO A 58 22.93 -19.55 -12.73
N SER A 59 23.08 -18.51 -13.56
CA SER A 59 24.00 -17.41 -13.30
C SER A 59 23.47 -16.39 -12.29
N LEU A 60 22.18 -16.47 -11.94
CA LEU A 60 21.53 -15.67 -10.89
C LEU A 60 21.56 -16.41 -9.56
N ASP A 61 22.37 -15.92 -8.64
CA ASP A 61 22.40 -16.35 -7.25
C ASP A 61 21.53 -15.39 -6.42
N VAL A 62 20.33 -15.83 -6.02
CA VAL A 62 19.36 -15.00 -5.30
C VAL A 62 19.38 -15.36 -3.82
N VAL A 63 19.65 -14.37 -2.98
CA VAL A 63 19.60 -14.50 -1.52
C VAL A 63 18.36 -13.78 -1.01
N GLU A 64 17.44 -14.53 -0.41
CA GLU A 64 16.19 -14.02 0.12
C GLU A 64 16.35 -13.65 1.61
N GLY A 65 16.21 -12.37 1.92
CA GLY A 65 16.01 -11.84 3.26
C GLY A 65 14.54 -11.90 3.68
N THR A 66 14.23 -11.33 4.84
CA THR A 66 12.86 -11.27 5.37
C THR A 66 11.93 -10.51 4.42
N ALA A 67 10.72 -11.04 4.26
CA ALA A 67 9.60 -10.36 3.62
C ALA A 67 8.47 -10.21 4.64
N THR A 68 8.02 -9.00 4.89
CA THR A 68 6.95 -8.77 5.85
C THR A 68 6.08 -7.56 5.52
N TRP A 69 4.79 -7.68 5.86
CA TRP A 69 3.76 -6.66 5.71
C TRP A 69 2.89 -6.62 6.95
N ALA A 70 2.52 -5.42 7.40
CA ALA A 70 1.44 -5.20 8.34
C ALA A 70 0.30 -4.47 7.65
N GLU A 71 -0.94 -4.84 7.99
CA GLU A 71 -2.14 -4.11 7.53
C GLU A 71 -2.02 -2.61 7.87
N PRO A 72 -2.58 -1.72 7.03
CA PRO A 72 -2.50 -0.29 7.27
C PRO A 72 -3.03 0.09 8.65
N GLY A 73 -2.36 1.05 9.28
CA GLY A 73 -2.69 1.46 10.64
C GLY A 73 -1.98 2.73 11.06
N GLY A 74 -1.93 2.97 12.37
CA GLY A 74 -1.20 4.07 12.98
C GLY A 74 0.32 3.88 12.92
N LEU A 75 1.02 4.81 13.58
CA LEU A 75 2.49 4.81 13.62
C LEU A 75 3.03 3.43 14.01
N VAL A 76 4.00 2.96 13.23
CA VAL A 76 4.80 1.80 13.63
C VAL A 76 5.61 2.19 14.86
N ASN A 77 5.55 1.39 15.91
CA ASN A 77 6.38 1.67 17.08
C ASN A 77 7.87 1.57 16.73
N ARG A 78 8.69 2.40 17.38
CA ARG A 78 10.12 2.52 17.03
C ARG A 78 10.86 1.19 17.06
N ALA A 79 10.67 0.42 18.13
CA ALA A 79 11.37 -0.84 18.34
C ALA A 79 11.06 -1.88 17.25
N THR A 80 9.82 -1.90 16.75
CA THR A 80 9.41 -2.79 15.66
C THR A 80 10.10 -2.41 14.37
N TYR A 81 10.05 -1.14 13.99
CA TYR A 81 10.70 -0.68 12.76
C TYR A 81 12.22 -0.91 12.81
N GLU A 82 12.89 -0.46 13.87
CA GLU A 82 14.33 -0.64 14.02
C GLU A 82 14.72 -2.12 14.05
N GLY A 83 13.94 -2.97 14.74
CA GLY A 83 14.17 -4.41 14.79
C GLY A 83 14.07 -5.08 13.42
N LEU A 84 13.00 -4.80 12.66
CA LEU A 84 12.82 -5.34 11.30
C LEU A 84 13.86 -4.80 10.31
N ARG A 85 14.23 -3.51 10.43
CA ARG A 85 15.30 -2.90 9.65
C ARG A 85 16.64 -3.58 9.91
N GLU A 86 17.06 -3.71 11.17
CA GLU A 86 18.33 -4.35 11.51
C GLU A 86 18.34 -5.84 11.12
N GLU A 87 17.20 -6.54 11.23
CA GLU A 87 17.05 -7.92 10.77
C GLU A 87 17.40 -8.06 9.27
N ILE A 88 16.86 -7.18 8.42
CA ILE A 88 17.16 -7.16 6.98
C ILE A 88 18.62 -6.77 6.71
N LEU A 89 19.15 -5.79 7.45
CA LEU A 89 20.55 -5.35 7.29
C LEU A 89 21.53 -6.46 7.68
N ASP A 90 21.27 -7.21 8.76
CA ASP A 90 22.09 -8.34 9.18
C ASP A 90 22.07 -9.48 8.16
N GLN A 91 20.92 -9.75 7.56
CA GLN A 91 20.79 -10.74 6.50
C GLN A 91 21.58 -10.32 5.25
N LEU A 92 21.55 -9.04 4.88
CA LEU A 92 22.39 -8.54 3.81
C LEU A 92 23.88 -8.65 4.16
N ARG A 93 24.30 -8.28 5.38
CA ARG A 93 25.68 -8.44 5.85
C ARG A 93 26.16 -9.88 5.69
N ALA A 94 25.32 -10.87 6.03
CA ALA A 94 25.62 -12.28 5.87
C ALA A 94 25.63 -12.74 4.39
N ALA A 95 24.87 -12.06 3.53
CA ALA A 95 24.79 -12.36 2.10
C ALA A 95 25.98 -11.81 1.29
N MET A 96 26.70 -10.81 1.81
CA MET A 96 27.80 -10.11 1.13
C MET A 96 28.94 -11.06 0.67
N PRO A 97 29.64 -10.73 -0.43
CA PRO A 97 29.37 -9.62 -1.34
C PRO A 97 28.14 -9.88 -2.22
N VAL A 98 27.42 -8.82 -2.62
CA VAL A 98 26.32 -8.89 -3.59
C VAL A 98 26.57 -7.89 -4.73
N ASP A 99 26.07 -8.20 -5.91
CA ASP A 99 26.12 -7.32 -7.08
C ASP A 99 24.93 -6.35 -7.10
N GLY A 100 23.80 -6.75 -6.51
CA GLY A 100 22.61 -5.91 -6.41
C GLY A 100 21.69 -6.24 -5.24
N VAL A 101 20.84 -5.28 -4.90
CA VAL A 101 19.75 -5.36 -3.92
C VAL A 101 18.45 -4.97 -4.63
N VAL A 102 17.43 -5.83 -4.56
CA VAL A 102 16.11 -5.56 -5.16
C VAL A 102 15.03 -5.77 -4.12
N LEU A 103 14.29 -4.72 -3.81
CA LEU A 103 13.31 -4.71 -2.72
C LEU A 103 11.88 -4.56 -3.23
N GLY A 104 10.93 -5.13 -2.50
CA GLY A 104 9.53 -4.72 -2.58
C GLY A 104 9.17 -3.93 -1.33
N LEU A 105 8.84 -2.65 -1.49
CA LEU A 105 8.52 -1.73 -0.40
C LEU A 105 7.15 -1.09 -0.64
N HIS A 106 6.53 -0.53 0.39
CA HIS A 106 5.31 0.28 0.21
C HIS A 106 5.65 1.70 -0.20
N GLY A 107 6.42 2.39 0.63
CA GLY A 107 6.80 3.78 0.45
C GLY A 107 6.03 4.77 1.32
N ALA A 108 5.10 4.33 2.16
CA ALA A 108 4.38 5.19 3.12
C ALA A 108 4.41 4.65 4.55
N MET A 109 5.46 3.90 4.88
CA MET A 109 5.69 3.52 6.26
C MET A 109 6.22 4.73 7.04
N VAL A 110 5.55 5.04 8.15
CA VAL A 110 5.99 6.04 9.13
C VAL A 110 6.10 5.35 10.49
N ALA A 111 7.22 5.56 11.17
CA ALA A 111 7.44 5.02 12.51
C ALA A 111 7.68 6.16 13.51
N GLN A 112 7.59 5.85 14.80
CA GLN A 112 7.85 6.83 15.85
C GLN A 112 9.28 7.39 15.80
N GLY A 113 9.41 8.61 15.29
CA GLY A 113 10.69 9.29 15.06
C GLY A 113 11.31 9.06 13.67
N TYR A 114 10.54 8.49 12.74
CA TYR A 114 10.96 8.23 11.36
C TYR A 114 9.83 8.58 10.39
N ASP A 115 9.91 9.76 9.77
CA ASP A 115 8.97 10.19 8.72
C ASP A 115 9.17 9.42 7.40
N ASP A 116 10.37 8.86 7.22
CA ASP A 116 10.81 8.18 6.00
C ASP A 116 11.53 6.86 6.32
N CYS A 117 10.74 5.82 6.62
CA CYS A 117 11.26 4.49 6.95
C CYS A 117 11.98 3.82 5.77
N GLU A 118 11.42 3.91 4.56
CA GLU A 118 12.08 3.33 3.37
C GLU A 118 13.36 4.07 3.01
N GLY A 119 13.44 5.39 3.19
CA GLY A 119 14.66 6.15 2.94
C GLY A 119 15.74 5.91 4.00
N ASP A 120 15.40 5.73 5.28
CA ASP A 120 16.37 5.27 6.29
C ASP A 120 16.90 3.86 5.95
N LEU A 121 16.03 2.93 5.55
CA LEU A 121 16.46 1.59 5.10
C LEU A 121 17.36 1.66 3.87
N LEU A 122 16.94 2.36 2.80
CA LEU A 122 17.70 2.46 1.55
C LEU A 122 19.06 3.14 1.74
N ALA A 123 19.13 4.20 2.54
CA ALA A 123 20.40 4.87 2.85
C ALA A 123 21.37 3.93 3.58
N ARG A 124 20.90 3.17 4.58
CA ARG A 124 21.73 2.20 5.30
C ARG A 124 22.17 1.04 4.43
N LEU A 125 21.30 0.57 3.53
CA LEU A 125 21.67 -0.42 2.53
C LEU A 125 22.78 0.12 1.63
N ARG A 126 22.64 1.35 1.11
CA ARG A 126 23.67 2.03 0.30
C ARG A 126 25.01 2.14 1.04
N ASP A 127 24.99 2.58 2.29
CA ASP A 127 26.20 2.67 3.13
C ASP A 127 26.88 1.30 3.31
N LEU A 128 26.10 0.23 3.42
CA LEU A 128 26.61 -1.13 3.62
C LEU A 128 27.21 -1.74 2.35
N VAL A 129 26.57 -1.53 1.20
CA VAL A 129 26.98 -2.18 -0.07
C VAL A 129 27.93 -1.32 -0.92
N GLY A 130 27.96 -0.01 -0.67
CA GLY A 130 28.74 0.97 -1.42
C GLY A 130 28.11 1.41 -2.75
N GLU A 131 28.68 2.43 -3.38
CA GLU A 131 28.17 3.07 -4.60
C GLU A 131 28.14 2.16 -5.84
N GLY A 132 28.96 1.11 -5.86
CA GLY A 132 29.10 0.21 -7.01
C GLY A 132 28.00 -0.84 -7.14
N VAL A 133 27.23 -1.08 -6.08
CA VAL A 133 26.18 -2.12 -6.04
C VAL A 133 24.84 -1.52 -6.48
N LEU A 134 24.10 -2.22 -7.34
CA LEU A 134 22.79 -1.77 -7.77
C LEU A 134 21.78 -1.84 -6.61
N ILE A 135 20.97 -0.80 -6.40
CA ILE A 135 19.79 -0.84 -5.52
C ILE A 135 18.55 -0.51 -6.35
N ALA A 136 17.57 -1.40 -6.34
CA ALA A 136 16.28 -1.22 -7.00
C ALA A 136 15.13 -1.48 -6.02
N ALA A 137 14.04 -0.72 -6.13
CA ALA A 137 12.84 -1.00 -5.37
C ALA A 137 11.55 -0.79 -6.16
N GLU A 138 10.62 -1.71 -5.95
CA GLU A 138 9.21 -1.54 -6.24
C GLU A 138 8.52 -0.76 -5.10
N LEU A 139 7.55 0.08 -5.44
CA LEU A 139 6.77 0.90 -4.52
C LEU A 139 5.27 0.82 -4.80
N ASP A 140 4.46 1.11 -3.78
CA ASP A 140 3.07 1.52 -3.94
C ASP A 140 3.00 2.99 -4.44
N PRO A 141 2.04 3.37 -5.30
CA PRO A 141 1.87 4.77 -5.70
C PRO A 141 1.47 5.68 -4.54
N HIS A 142 0.87 5.19 -3.46
CA HIS A 142 0.62 5.93 -2.22
C HIS A 142 1.89 6.19 -1.41
N SER A 143 3.05 6.30 -2.05
CA SER A 143 4.35 6.51 -1.42
C SER A 143 4.63 8.00 -1.14
N HIS A 144 5.42 8.27 -0.09
CA HIS A 144 6.04 9.57 0.15
C HIS A 144 7.45 9.58 -0.44
N LEU A 145 7.56 9.91 -1.74
CA LEU A 145 8.86 9.88 -2.41
C LEU A 145 9.76 11.02 -1.91
N THR A 146 10.83 10.67 -1.19
CA THR A 146 11.82 11.62 -0.64
C THR A 146 13.07 11.67 -1.51
N GLN A 147 13.80 12.79 -1.41
CA GLN A 147 15.10 12.95 -2.08
C GLN A 147 16.12 11.90 -1.60
N LYS A 148 16.06 11.52 -0.32
CA LYS A 148 16.92 10.48 0.28
C LYS A 148 16.78 9.14 -0.45
N ARG A 149 15.56 8.75 -0.82
CA ARG A 149 15.31 7.50 -1.59
C ARG A 149 15.88 7.59 -3.00
N VAL A 150 15.71 8.74 -3.66
CA VAL A 150 16.24 9.01 -5.02
C VAL A 150 17.77 8.93 -5.04
N GLU A 151 18.44 9.41 -4.00
CA GLU A 151 19.91 9.36 -3.87
C GLU A 151 20.43 7.97 -3.55
N ALA A 152 19.71 7.19 -2.73
CA ALA A 152 20.15 5.86 -2.32
C ALA A 152 19.93 4.77 -3.39
N ALA A 153 18.93 4.93 -4.26
CA ALA A 153 18.52 3.92 -5.24
C ALA A 153 18.96 4.25 -6.67
N ASN A 154 19.16 3.22 -7.50
CA ASN A 154 19.41 3.34 -8.92
C ASN A 154 18.11 3.22 -9.75
N ILE A 155 17.16 2.40 -9.29
CA ILE A 155 15.87 2.19 -9.93
C ILE A 155 14.77 2.27 -8.86
N LEU A 156 13.79 3.13 -9.08
CA LEU A 156 12.54 3.14 -8.30
C LEU A 156 11.37 3.07 -9.28
N ALA A 157 10.36 2.27 -8.96
CA ALA A 157 9.19 2.13 -9.81
C ALA A 157 7.95 1.83 -8.96
N ALA A 158 6.96 2.73 -8.98
CA ALA A 158 5.68 2.51 -8.30
C ALA A 158 4.68 1.80 -9.20
N PHE A 159 3.71 1.07 -8.64
CA PHE A 159 2.57 0.52 -9.40
C PHE A 159 1.87 1.59 -10.22
N LEU A 160 1.18 1.17 -11.27
CA LEU A 160 0.49 2.08 -12.18
C LEU A 160 -1.03 2.06 -11.98
N GLU A 161 -1.58 1.06 -11.29
CA GLU A 161 -3.01 0.93 -11.09
C GLU A 161 -3.45 1.25 -9.66
N PHE A 162 -4.58 1.96 -9.56
CA PHE A 162 -5.36 2.19 -8.34
C PHE A 162 -6.85 1.94 -8.67
N PRO A 163 -7.40 0.77 -8.30
CA PRO A 163 -6.87 -0.25 -7.36
C PRO A 163 -5.65 -1.02 -7.88
N HIS A 164 -4.84 -1.55 -6.95
CA HIS A 164 -3.56 -2.22 -7.24
C HIS A 164 -3.75 -3.60 -7.86
N THR A 165 -3.88 -3.64 -9.20
CA THR A 165 -4.02 -4.89 -9.95
C THR A 165 -2.74 -5.30 -10.68
N ASP A 166 -1.70 -4.47 -10.66
CA ASP A 166 -0.49 -4.63 -11.48
C ASP A 166 0.81 -4.78 -10.67
N PHE A 167 0.71 -5.09 -9.37
CA PHE A 167 1.88 -5.20 -8.50
C PHE A 167 2.85 -6.31 -8.93
N TYR A 168 2.37 -7.44 -9.44
CA TYR A 168 3.25 -8.52 -9.88
C TYR A 168 3.96 -8.17 -11.19
N GLU A 169 3.24 -7.60 -12.15
CA GLU A 169 3.78 -7.08 -13.41
C GLU A 169 4.82 -5.97 -13.16
N ARG A 170 4.57 -5.15 -12.13
CA ARG A 170 5.52 -4.11 -11.74
C ARG A 170 6.79 -4.70 -11.12
N GLY A 171 6.68 -5.79 -10.37
CA GLY A 171 7.83 -6.54 -9.87
C GLY A 171 8.66 -7.12 -11.00
N GLU A 172 8.00 -7.66 -12.02
CA GLU A 172 8.66 -8.14 -13.23
C GLU A 172 9.43 -7.03 -13.95
N HIS A 173 8.83 -5.85 -14.04
CA HIS A 173 9.47 -4.66 -14.63
C HIS A 173 10.71 -4.22 -13.85
N VAL A 174 10.63 -4.11 -12.51
CA VAL A 174 11.77 -3.70 -11.67
C VAL A 174 12.90 -4.72 -11.76
N VAL A 175 12.59 -6.02 -11.70
CA VAL A 175 13.60 -7.08 -11.79
C VAL A 175 14.25 -7.14 -13.17
N ASP A 176 13.48 -6.94 -14.26
CA ASP A 176 14.04 -6.86 -15.61
C ASP A 176 15.06 -5.71 -15.72
N LEU A 177 14.67 -4.50 -15.31
CA LEU A 177 15.58 -3.36 -15.31
C LEU A 177 16.82 -3.60 -14.43
N ALA A 178 16.64 -4.22 -13.26
CA ALA A 178 17.76 -4.52 -12.37
C ALA A 178 18.75 -5.50 -13.03
N ILE A 179 18.27 -6.60 -13.62
CA ILE A 179 19.13 -7.57 -14.29
C ILE A 179 19.87 -6.96 -15.48
N ARG A 180 19.17 -6.15 -16.31
CA ARG A 180 19.79 -5.46 -17.45
C ARG A 180 20.88 -4.47 -16.99
N ALA A 181 20.63 -3.73 -15.92
CA ALA A 181 21.62 -2.81 -15.35
C ALA A 181 22.85 -3.57 -14.81
N LEU A 182 22.65 -4.69 -14.11
CA LEU A 182 23.73 -5.54 -13.60
C LEU A 182 24.57 -6.18 -14.72
N LYS A 183 23.95 -6.45 -15.88
CA LYS A 183 24.66 -6.90 -17.10
C LYS A 183 25.38 -5.77 -17.84
N GLY A 184 25.23 -4.52 -17.41
CA GLY A 184 25.80 -3.35 -18.06
C GLY A 184 25.09 -2.96 -19.36
N GLU A 185 23.88 -3.46 -19.60
CA GLU A 185 23.09 -3.19 -20.82
C GLU A 185 22.40 -1.82 -20.79
N ILE A 186 22.14 -1.31 -19.59
CA ILE A 186 21.53 0.01 -19.33
C ILE A 186 22.21 0.68 -18.14
N ARG A 187 22.13 2.01 -18.06
CA ARG A 187 22.60 2.83 -16.95
C ARG A 187 21.44 3.68 -16.40
N PRO A 188 20.62 3.14 -15.49
CA PRO A 188 19.45 3.83 -14.97
C PRO A 188 19.79 5.17 -14.29
N VAL A 189 19.00 6.20 -14.57
CA VAL A 189 19.06 7.51 -13.91
C VAL A 189 17.65 7.92 -13.50
N ILE A 190 17.49 8.28 -12.22
CA ILE A 190 16.22 8.72 -11.66
C ILE A 190 16.06 10.23 -11.84
N SER A 191 14.87 10.67 -12.25
CA SER A 191 14.46 12.07 -12.30
C SER A 191 13.05 12.22 -11.74
N THR A 192 12.81 13.31 -11.03
CA THR A 192 11.52 13.55 -10.36
C THR A 192 10.99 14.96 -10.61
N TYR A 193 9.68 15.12 -10.51
CA TYR A 193 9.02 16.42 -10.50
C TYR A 193 7.95 16.47 -9.41
N ASP A 194 8.00 17.49 -8.57
CA ASP A 194 7.04 17.70 -7.49
C ASP A 194 5.84 18.53 -7.96
N CYS A 195 4.64 17.93 -7.94
CA CYS A 195 3.42 18.60 -8.37
C CYS A 195 2.86 19.56 -7.31
N ARG A 196 3.36 19.47 -6.06
CA ARG A 196 2.96 20.28 -4.90
C ARG A 196 1.44 20.34 -4.73
N MET A 197 0.81 19.17 -4.79
CA MET A 197 -0.62 19.02 -4.66
C MET A 197 -0.99 17.67 -4.09
N VAL A 198 -2.24 17.59 -3.65
CA VAL A 198 -2.90 16.40 -3.16
C VAL A 198 -4.17 16.23 -3.96
N ASP A 199 -4.40 15.03 -4.49
CA ASP A 199 -5.63 14.66 -5.19
C ASP A 199 -5.81 13.13 -5.14
N ILE A 200 -6.95 12.64 -5.63
CA ILE A 200 -7.26 11.20 -5.70
C ILE A 200 -7.18 10.75 -7.15
N TYR A 201 -6.45 9.67 -7.42
CA TYR A 201 -6.09 9.25 -8.78
C TYR A 201 -6.64 7.86 -9.16
N PRO A 202 -7.97 7.61 -9.13
CA PRO A 202 -8.52 6.29 -9.48
C PRO A 202 -8.24 5.99 -10.96
N THR A 203 -7.40 4.99 -11.24
CA THR A 203 -6.93 4.69 -12.60
C THR A 203 -7.94 3.87 -13.41
N SER A 204 -8.96 3.33 -12.75
CA SER A 204 -10.05 2.56 -13.38
C SER A 204 -10.99 3.39 -14.26
N ARG A 205 -10.84 4.71 -14.31
CA ARG A 205 -11.74 5.64 -15.02
C ARG A 205 -11.01 6.87 -15.57
N GLU A 206 -11.64 7.54 -16.52
CA GLU A 206 -11.15 8.82 -17.03
C GLU A 206 -11.21 9.91 -15.94
N PRO A 207 -10.28 10.88 -15.95
CA PRO A 207 -9.19 11.05 -16.93
C PRO A 207 -7.92 10.23 -16.63
N MET A 208 -7.84 9.59 -15.46
CA MET A 208 -6.61 8.89 -15.05
C MET A 208 -6.34 7.61 -15.84
N ARG A 209 -7.39 6.95 -16.33
CA ARG A 209 -7.25 5.78 -17.22
C ARG A 209 -6.42 6.11 -18.46
N GLY A 210 -6.82 7.16 -19.19
CA GLY A 210 -6.08 7.63 -20.36
C GLY A 210 -4.66 8.10 -20.02
N PHE A 211 -4.45 8.71 -18.84
CA PHE A 211 -3.13 9.10 -18.36
C PHE A 211 -2.20 7.90 -18.15
N VAL A 212 -2.65 6.89 -17.39
CA VAL A 212 -1.86 5.68 -17.10
C VAL A 212 -1.59 4.87 -18.37
N ASP A 213 -2.54 4.78 -19.29
CA ASP A 213 -2.33 4.04 -20.53
C ASP A 213 -1.25 4.69 -21.40
N ARG A 214 -1.17 6.03 -21.42
CA ARG A 214 -0.04 6.73 -22.05
C ARG A 214 1.26 6.50 -21.31
N LEU A 215 1.23 6.56 -19.97
CA LEU A 215 2.40 6.33 -19.13
C LEU A 215 3.02 4.94 -19.40
N LYS A 216 2.19 3.91 -19.49
CA LYS A 216 2.58 2.54 -19.89
C LYS A 216 3.26 2.50 -21.26
N ARG A 217 2.70 3.21 -22.25
CA ARG A 217 3.29 3.26 -23.61
C ARG A 217 4.65 3.93 -23.66
N LEU A 218 4.99 4.81 -22.72
CA LEU A 218 6.30 5.47 -22.68
C LEU A 218 7.43 4.51 -22.28
N HIS A 219 7.12 3.41 -21.58
CA HIS A 219 8.15 2.46 -21.14
C HIS A 219 8.80 1.80 -22.36
N GLY A 220 10.14 1.89 -22.44
CA GLY A 220 10.92 1.40 -23.58
C GLY A 220 10.95 2.33 -24.80
N GLN A 221 10.32 3.51 -24.74
CA GLN A 221 10.41 4.50 -25.82
C GLN A 221 11.63 5.40 -25.66
N GLY A 222 12.53 5.38 -26.66
CA GLY A 222 13.75 6.16 -26.61
C GLY A 222 14.56 5.83 -25.35
N PRO A 223 15.01 6.82 -24.56
CA PRO A 223 15.78 6.57 -23.35
C PRO A 223 14.92 6.19 -22.12
N ILE A 224 13.59 6.08 -22.25
CA ILE A 224 12.69 5.93 -21.09
C ILE A 224 12.63 4.46 -20.67
N LEU A 225 13.12 4.15 -19.46
CA LEU A 225 13.07 2.81 -18.87
C LEU A 225 11.79 2.61 -18.04
N SER A 226 11.39 3.63 -17.29
CA SER A 226 10.20 3.58 -16.43
C SER A 226 9.64 4.98 -16.21
N ALA A 227 8.34 5.06 -16.01
CA ALA A 227 7.65 6.24 -15.49
C ALA A 227 6.57 5.80 -14.51
N SER A 228 6.38 6.56 -13.43
CA SER A 228 5.39 6.35 -12.37
C SER A 228 4.79 7.68 -11.93
N LEU A 229 3.54 7.63 -11.48
CA LEU A 229 2.93 8.70 -10.71
C LEU A 229 2.89 8.28 -9.24
N ILE A 230 3.57 9.02 -8.38
CA ILE A 230 3.43 8.92 -6.93
C ILE A 230 2.22 9.76 -6.56
N HIS A 231 1.18 9.11 -6.04
CA HIS A 231 -0.05 9.75 -5.57
C HIS A 231 0.22 10.55 -4.28
N GLY A 232 1.05 9.98 -3.40
CA GLY A 232 1.13 10.36 -2.01
C GLY A 232 0.01 9.70 -1.19
N PHE A 233 0.24 9.50 0.10
CA PHE A 233 -0.78 9.02 1.02
C PHE A 233 -1.36 10.19 1.83
N MET A 234 -2.64 10.48 1.64
CA MET A 234 -3.25 11.71 2.19
C MET A 234 -3.40 11.69 3.72
N ALA A 235 -3.35 10.52 4.34
CA ALA A 235 -3.54 10.35 5.78
C ALA A 235 -2.21 10.32 6.56
N ALA A 236 -1.14 10.92 6.02
CA ALA A 236 0.14 11.06 6.70
C ALA A 236 0.59 12.52 6.78
N ASP A 237 0.96 12.94 8.00
CA ASP A 237 1.56 14.23 8.32
C ASP A 237 3.08 14.14 8.24
N VAL A 238 3.61 14.11 7.02
CA VAL A 238 5.06 14.07 6.72
C VAL A 238 5.46 15.18 5.75
N PRO A 239 6.70 15.70 5.80
CA PRO A 239 7.12 16.82 4.96
C PRO A 239 6.98 16.55 3.46
N GLU A 240 7.18 15.31 3.03
CA GLU A 240 7.12 14.88 1.64
C GLU A 240 5.71 14.46 1.18
N MET A 241 4.67 14.71 1.97
CA MET A 241 3.29 14.46 1.54
C MET A 241 2.97 15.25 0.25
N GLY A 242 2.53 14.54 -0.79
CA GLY A 242 2.08 15.12 -2.04
C GLY A 242 2.37 14.27 -3.27
N THR A 243 1.85 14.72 -4.40
CA THR A 243 1.98 14.03 -5.70
C THR A 243 3.30 14.35 -6.37
N ARG A 244 4.00 13.32 -6.87
CA ARG A 244 5.26 13.46 -7.62
C ARG A 244 5.27 12.58 -8.85
N VAL A 245 5.93 13.03 -9.91
CA VAL A 245 6.27 12.17 -11.06
C VAL A 245 7.67 11.61 -10.86
N LEU A 246 7.84 10.33 -11.17
CA LEU A 246 9.10 9.61 -11.12
C LEU A 246 9.39 9.02 -12.50
N VAL A 247 10.56 9.34 -13.08
CA VAL A 247 11.01 8.83 -14.37
C VAL A 247 12.39 8.20 -14.20
N VAL A 248 12.58 7.03 -14.79
CA VAL A 248 13.88 6.35 -14.90
C VAL A 248 14.28 6.31 -16.37
N THR A 249 15.45 6.84 -16.71
CA THR A 249 16.01 6.82 -18.07
C THR A 249 17.29 6.02 -18.16
N ASP A 250 17.69 5.63 -19.37
CA ASP A 250 18.98 5.05 -19.67
C ASP A 250 20.02 6.16 -19.94
N GLY A 251 20.75 6.56 -18.91
CA GLY A 251 21.87 7.50 -18.98
C GLY A 251 21.50 8.97 -19.26
N ASP A 252 20.23 9.29 -19.52
CA ASP A 252 19.79 10.62 -19.94
C ASP A 252 18.97 11.35 -18.85
N ALA A 253 19.68 11.98 -17.92
CA ALA A 253 19.09 12.76 -16.83
C ALA A 253 18.26 13.95 -17.34
N ALA A 254 18.70 14.59 -18.43
CA ALA A 254 18.03 15.78 -18.97
C ALA A 254 16.68 15.44 -19.60
N ALA A 255 16.62 14.36 -20.39
CA ALA A 255 15.36 13.85 -20.91
C ALA A 255 14.42 13.36 -19.79
N GLY A 256 14.98 12.71 -18.77
CA GLY A 256 14.24 12.28 -17.58
C GLY A 256 13.56 13.44 -16.87
N ALA A 257 14.31 14.50 -16.55
CA ALA A 257 13.80 15.69 -15.89
C ALA A 257 12.73 16.42 -16.74
N ALA A 258 12.98 16.59 -18.04
CA ALA A 258 12.03 17.23 -18.95
C ALA A 258 10.71 16.44 -19.07
N LEU A 259 10.79 15.10 -19.11
CA LEU A 259 9.60 14.25 -19.14
C LEU A 259 8.85 14.28 -17.81
N ALA A 260 9.55 14.22 -16.67
CA ALA A 260 8.95 14.29 -15.35
C ALA A 260 8.17 15.60 -15.17
N GLU A 261 8.75 16.74 -15.57
CA GLU A 261 8.08 18.03 -15.56
C GLU A 261 6.86 18.07 -16.48
N LYS A 262 6.99 17.58 -17.72
CA LYS A 262 5.88 17.55 -18.68
C LYS A 262 4.69 16.75 -18.13
N LEU A 263 4.94 15.55 -17.63
CA LEU A 263 3.91 14.70 -17.03
C LEU A 263 3.33 15.34 -15.77
N GLY A 264 4.16 15.95 -14.92
CA GLY A 264 3.71 16.61 -13.70
C GLY A 264 2.80 17.79 -13.99
N ARG A 265 3.13 18.62 -15.00
CA ARG A 265 2.25 19.71 -15.46
C ARG A 265 0.93 19.22 -16.02
N GLU A 266 0.93 18.06 -16.68
CA GLU A 266 -0.32 17.43 -17.14
C GLU A 266 -1.17 16.98 -15.96
N VAL A 267 -0.58 16.32 -14.97
CA VAL A 267 -1.29 15.91 -13.74
C VAL A 267 -1.85 17.12 -13.00
N ILE A 268 -1.08 18.21 -12.89
CA ILE A 268 -1.56 19.47 -12.31
C ILE A 268 -2.79 20.00 -13.06
N ALA A 269 -2.83 19.88 -14.39
CA ALA A 269 -3.97 20.32 -15.18
C ALA A 269 -5.23 19.46 -14.97
N LEU A 270 -5.09 18.23 -14.47
CA LEU A 270 -6.21 17.34 -14.10
C LEU A 270 -6.75 17.60 -12.69
N ARG A 271 -6.12 18.48 -11.89
CA ARG A 271 -6.49 18.73 -10.50
C ARG A 271 -7.98 19.02 -10.33
N GLY A 272 -8.62 18.34 -9.38
CA GLY A 272 -10.04 18.49 -9.05
C GLY A 272 -11.00 17.80 -10.02
N SER A 273 -10.50 17.08 -11.03
CA SER A 273 -11.31 16.36 -12.02
C SER A 273 -11.16 14.83 -11.97
N THR A 274 -10.25 14.31 -11.14
CA THR A 274 -9.91 12.89 -11.06
C THR A 274 -10.71 12.13 -9.99
N GLY A 275 -11.13 12.82 -8.93
CA GLY A 275 -11.86 12.24 -7.82
C GLY A 275 -13.22 11.64 -8.20
N MET A 276 -13.66 10.65 -7.44
CA MET A 276 -15.02 10.11 -7.56
C MET A 276 -16.03 11.09 -6.93
N PRO A 277 -17.28 11.16 -7.43
CA PRO A 277 -18.33 11.89 -6.73
C PRO A 277 -18.51 11.35 -5.32
N MET A 278 -18.37 12.21 -4.32
CA MET A 278 -18.61 11.89 -2.91
C MET A 278 -19.94 12.51 -2.48
N LEU A 279 -20.74 11.74 -1.74
CA LEU A 279 -21.98 12.21 -1.14
C LEU A 279 -21.79 12.33 0.37
N GLY A 280 -22.43 13.32 0.99
CA GLY A 280 -22.57 13.34 2.45
C GLY A 280 -23.43 12.16 2.91
N THR A 281 -23.23 11.70 4.15
CA THR A 281 -23.85 10.49 4.72
C THR A 281 -25.36 10.38 4.46
N ALA A 282 -26.14 11.40 4.84
CA ALA A 282 -27.59 11.41 4.65
C ALA A 282 -27.99 11.36 3.17
N ALA A 283 -27.37 12.20 2.33
CA ALA A 283 -27.64 12.23 0.89
C ALA A 283 -27.24 10.93 0.18
N GLY A 284 -26.15 10.28 0.64
CA GLY A 284 -25.72 8.97 0.15
C GLY A 284 -26.74 7.87 0.46
N ILE A 285 -27.29 7.88 1.68
CA ILE A 285 -28.35 6.94 2.09
C ILE A 285 -29.64 7.21 1.34
N ASP A 286 -30.06 8.47 1.18
CA ASP A 286 -31.24 8.84 0.39
C ASP A 286 -31.11 8.31 -1.05
N ARG A 287 -29.94 8.52 -1.66
CA ARG A 287 -29.64 8.03 -3.00
C ARG A 287 -29.65 6.49 -3.07
N ALA A 288 -29.12 5.82 -2.05
CA ALA A 288 -29.12 4.36 -1.98
C ALA A 288 -30.55 3.80 -1.89
N ILE A 289 -31.42 4.42 -1.07
CA ILE A 289 -32.84 4.05 -0.96
C ILE A 289 -33.56 4.25 -2.29
N GLU A 290 -33.34 5.38 -2.97
CA GLU A 290 -33.93 5.66 -4.28
C GLU A 290 -33.56 4.58 -5.31
N ILE A 291 -32.27 4.24 -5.41
CA ILE A 291 -31.77 3.21 -6.34
C ILE A 291 -32.33 1.84 -5.96
N ALA A 292 -32.30 1.48 -4.67
CA ALA A 292 -32.82 0.20 -4.17
C ALA A 292 -34.32 0.05 -4.41
N SER A 293 -35.10 1.13 -4.31
CA SER A 293 -36.54 1.12 -4.57
C SER A 293 -36.87 0.98 -6.06
N ALA A 294 -35.97 1.42 -6.94
CA ALA A 294 -36.15 1.38 -8.39
C ALA A 294 -35.67 0.08 -9.05
N GLY A 295 -34.96 -0.80 -8.33
CA GLY A 295 -34.31 -1.98 -8.90
C GLY A 295 -34.30 -3.20 -7.98
N ALA A 296 -33.88 -4.35 -8.52
CA ALA A 296 -33.86 -5.63 -7.79
C ALA A 296 -32.48 -6.06 -7.27
N ARG A 297 -31.44 -5.21 -7.41
CA ARG A 297 -30.06 -5.54 -7.02
C ARG A 297 -29.66 -4.83 -5.72
N PRO A 298 -28.82 -5.45 -4.87
CA PRO A 298 -28.26 -4.78 -3.71
C PRO A 298 -27.50 -3.51 -4.10
N VAL A 299 -27.65 -2.46 -3.29
CA VAL A 299 -26.83 -1.24 -3.38
C VAL A 299 -25.71 -1.35 -2.36
N VAL A 300 -24.47 -1.10 -2.79
CA VAL A 300 -23.30 -1.03 -1.91
C VAL A 300 -23.00 0.43 -1.62
N VAL A 301 -22.99 0.80 -0.34
CA VAL A 301 -22.55 2.10 0.15
C VAL A 301 -21.17 1.89 0.76
N ALA A 302 -20.15 2.52 0.20
CA ALA A 302 -18.80 2.46 0.73
C ALA A 302 -18.56 3.67 1.65
N ASP A 303 -18.15 3.42 2.89
CA ASP A 303 -17.60 4.45 3.76
C ASP A 303 -16.17 4.74 3.32
N VAL A 304 -15.96 5.85 2.63
CA VAL A 304 -14.63 6.22 2.12
C VAL A 304 -13.73 6.72 3.25
N TRP A 305 -14.32 7.23 4.33
CA TRP A 305 -13.59 7.90 5.41
C TRP A 305 -13.34 7.02 6.61
N ASP A 306 -14.04 5.89 6.73
CA ASP A 306 -13.65 4.78 7.59
C ASP A 306 -13.23 3.55 6.76
N ASN A 307 -12.10 3.70 6.08
CA ASN A 307 -11.47 2.66 5.28
C ASN A 307 -10.23 2.08 6.01
N PRO A 308 -10.31 0.86 6.58
CA PRO A 308 -9.15 0.20 7.18
C PRO A 308 -7.99 0.00 6.22
N GLY A 309 -8.28 -0.13 4.92
CA GLY A 309 -7.23 -0.19 3.88
C GLY A 309 -6.46 1.12 3.70
N GLY A 310 -6.90 2.23 4.32
CA GLY A 310 -6.16 3.48 4.46
C GLY A 310 -5.79 3.78 5.92
N GLY A 311 -5.67 2.74 6.74
CA GLY A 311 -5.20 2.81 8.13
C GLY A 311 -6.17 3.38 9.14
N THR A 312 -7.45 3.56 8.81
CA THR A 312 -8.47 3.88 9.82
C THR A 312 -8.79 2.66 10.68
N ALA A 313 -9.42 2.87 11.83
CA ALA A 313 -9.74 1.77 12.74
C ALA A 313 -10.80 0.80 12.19
N GLY A 314 -11.68 1.25 11.30
CA GLY A 314 -12.78 0.43 10.80
C GLY A 314 -13.94 0.30 11.78
N ASP A 315 -14.02 1.18 12.79
CA ASP A 315 -15.05 1.14 13.83
C ASP A 315 -16.08 2.27 13.70
N GLY A 316 -16.08 3.01 12.59
CA GLY A 316 -16.93 4.15 12.34
C GLY A 316 -18.42 3.81 12.40
N THR A 317 -19.20 4.69 13.04
CA THR A 317 -20.64 4.48 13.26
C THR A 317 -21.51 5.48 12.52
N LEU A 318 -20.94 6.50 11.87
CA LEU A 318 -21.70 7.61 11.26
C LEU A 318 -22.78 7.13 10.29
N ILE A 319 -22.46 6.22 9.37
CA ILE A 319 -23.43 5.64 8.42
C ILE A 319 -24.50 4.83 9.16
N LEU A 320 -24.10 3.95 10.09
CA LEU A 320 -25.04 3.14 10.86
C LEU A 320 -26.01 4.01 11.69
N ARG A 321 -25.50 5.07 12.32
CA ARG A 321 -26.33 6.03 13.07
C ARG A 321 -27.37 6.68 12.18
N GLU A 322 -26.96 7.16 11.00
CA GLU A 322 -27.87 7.77 10.05
C GLU A 322 -28.95 6.76 9.60
N ILE A 323 -28.57 5.51 9.27
CA ILE A 323 -29.51 4.43 8.95
C ILE A 323 -30.53 4.21 10.08
N LEU A 324 -30.08 4.17 11.33
CA LEU A 324 -30.94 3.93 12.50
C LEU A 324 -31.95 5.06 12.77
N THR A 325 -31.75 6.26 12.18
CA THR A 325 -32.73 7.35 12.25
C THR A 325 -33.82 7.27 11.18
N ARG A 326 -33.69 6.37 10.21
CA ARG A 326 -34.67 6.20 9.12
C ARG A 326 -35.73 5.15 9.48
N GLU A 327 -36.80 5.09 8.69
CA GLU A 327 -37.73 3.97 8.75
C GLU A 327 -37.00 2.65 8.51
N PRO A 328 -37.43 1.52 9.11
CA PRO A 328 -36.72 0.25 9.01
C PRO A 328 -36.36 -0.14 7.58
N LEU A 329 -35.06 -0.27 7.31
CA LEU A 329 -34.51 -0.65 6.02
C LEU A 329 -34.08 -2.11 6.02
N LYS A 330 -34.21 -2.80 4.88
CA LYS A 330 -33.57 -4.09 4.66
C LYS A 330 -32.11 -3.87 4.29
N VAL A 331 -31.25 -3.76 5.29
CA VAL A 331 -29.83 -3.39 5.14
C VAL A 331 -28.93 -4.29 5.99
N GLY A 332 -27.70 -4.51 5.52
CA GLY A 332 -26.61 -5.07 6.31
C GLY A 332 -25.47 -4.07 6.38
N VAL A 333 -24.81 -3.98 7.54
CA VAL A 333 -23.60 -3.15 7.73
C VAL A 333 -22.43 -4.10 7.97
N ALA A 334 -21.39 -3.97 7.15
CA ALA A 334 -20.16 -4.73 7.28
C ALA A 334 -18.99 -3.84 6.82
N THR A 335 -17.87 -3.78 7.55
CA THR A 335 -17.54 -4.39 8.85
C THR A 335 -17.35 -3.30 9.91
N ILE A 336 -17.63 -3.58 11.19
CA ILE A 336 -17.30 -2.70 12.33
C ILE A 336 -16.28 -3.44 13.20
N TRP A 337 -15.07 -2.91 13.27
CA TRP A 337 -14.00 -3.46 14.08
C TRP A 337 -14.24 -3.14 15.56
N ASP A 338 -14.44 -4.17 16.38
CA ASP A 338 -14.67 -3.99 17.82
C ASP A 338 -14.31 -5.25 18.63
N PRO A 339 -13.04 -5.39 19.09
CA PRO A 339 -12.60 -6.54 19.85
C PRO A 339 -13.37 -6.78 21.16
N MET A 340 -13.87 -5.70 21.80
CA MET A 340 -14.65 -5.80 23.02
C MET A 340 -16.05 -6.38 22.74
N ALA A 341 -16.70 -5.93 21.67
CA ALA A 341 -17.99 -6.45 21.24
C ALA A 341 -17.89 -7.93 20.85
N VAL A 342 -16.83 -8.32 20.13
CA VAL A 342 -16.55 -9.72 19.79
C VAL A 342 -16.40 -10.57 21.06
N THR A 343 -15.65 -10.08 22.06
CA THR A 343 -15.46 -10.79 23.34
C THR A 343 -16.78 -11.02 24.07
N PHE A 344 -17.65 -10.00 24.14
CA PHE A 344 -18.96 -10.14 24.78
C PHE A 344 -19.91 -11.04 24.01
N ALA A 345 -19.94 -10.95 22.67
CA ALA A 345 -20.76 -11.84 21.84
C ALA A 345 -20.32 -13.31 21.97
N ARG A 346 -19.01 -13.58 21.99
CA ARG A 346 -18.45 -14.92 22.26
C ARG A 346 -18.86 -15.44 23.63
N GLY A 347 -18.76 -14.61 24.67
CA GLY A 347 -19.14 -14.98 26.03
C GLY A 347 -20.64 -15.24 26.22
N ALA A 348 -21.49 -14.49 25.52
CA ALA A 348 -22.95 -14.66 25.57
C ALA A 348 -23.45 -15.88 24.80
N GLY A 349 -22.81 -16.18 23.65
CA GLY A 349 -23.13 -17.33 22.80
C GLY A 349 -24.21 -17.06 21.74
N GLU A 350 -24.29 -17.92 20.73
CA GLU A 350 -25.26 -17.83 19.64
C GLU A 350 -26.71 -17.94 20.16
N GLY A 351 -27.61 -17.10 19.64
CA GLY A 351 -29.00 -16.96 20.07
C GLY A 351 -29.21 -16.09 21.32
N ALA A 352 -28.14 -15.62 21.97
CA ALA A 352 -28.27 -14.71 23.11
C ALA A 352 -28.73 -13.32 22.67
N VAL A 353 -29.58 -12.70 23.48
CA VAL A 353 -30.02 -11.31 23.33
C VAL A 353 -29.41 -10.48 24.45
N ILE A 354 -28.52 -9.54 24.11
CA ILE A 354 -27.75 -8.78 25.10
C ILE A 354 -27.78 -7.29 24.78
N MET A 355 -27.71 -6.46 25.83
CA MET A 355 -27.42 -5.04 25.65
C MET A 355 -25.94 -4.89 25.33
N LEU A 356 -25.60 -4.33 24.17
CA LEU A 356 -24.24 -4.24 23.67
C LEU A 356 -23.92 -2.81 23.25
N ARG A 357 -22.74 -2.33 23.67
CA ARG A 357 -22.10 -1.13 23.13
C ARG A 357 -21.06 -1.53 22.08
N PHE A 358 -21.20 -1.07 20.84
CA PHE A 358 -20.28 -1.42 19.75
C PHE A 358 -19.97 -0.27 18.77
N GLY A 359 -18.80 -0.35 18.13
CA GLY A 359 -18.26 0.67 17.22
C GLY A 359 -17.92 1.99 17.92
N GLY A 360 -17.23 2.89 17.23
CA GLY A 360 -16.98 4.28 17.64
C GLY A 360 -16.10 4.44 18.88
N LYS A 361 -15.26 3.45 19.19
CA LYS A 361 -14.45 3.40 20.42
C LYS A 361 -13.03 3.91 20.22
N SER A 362 -12.54 3.88 18.99
CA SER A 362 -11.14 4.12 18.66
C SER A 362 -10.88 5.59 18.36
N CYS A 363 -11.81 6.25 17.64
CA CYS A 363 -11.62 7.62 17.16
C CYS A 363 -12.90 8.45 17.31
N ALA A 364 -12.88 9.52 18.11
CA ALA A 364 -14.07 10.33 18.41
C ALA A 364 -14.76 10.95 17.15
N PRO A 365 -14.03 11.46 16.15
CA PRO A 365 -14.63 11.94 14.90
C PRO A 365 -15.33 10.86 14.05
N ALA A 366 -15.05 9.57 14.27
CA ALA A 366 -15.65 8.46 13.52
C ALA A 366 -17.07 8.08 14.00
N GLY A 367 -17.61 8.83 14.97
CA GLY A 367 -18.96 8.68 15.50
C GLY A 367 -18.99 8.02 16.88
N GLU A 368 -20.02 8.36 17.65
CA GLU A 368 -20.23 7.80 18.99
C GLU A 368 -20.61 6.30 18.93
N PRO A 369 -20.20 5.49 19.92
CA PRO A 369 -20.64 4.11 20.02
C PRO A 369 -22.16 3.94 19.95
N ILE A 370 -22.59 2.79 19.43
CA ILE A 370 -24.00 2.39 19.41
C ILE A 370 -24.30 1.56 20.65
N ASP A 371 -25.29 1.97 21.44
CA ASP A 371 -25.89 1.15 22.50
C ASP A 371 -27.20 0.54 21.98
N ALA A 372 -27.27 -0.79 21.86
CA ALA A 372 -28.45 -1.47 21.37
C ALA A 372 -28.67 -2.84 22.02
N LEU A 373 -29.92 -3.27 22.07
CA LEU A 373 -30.27 -4.67 22.34
C LEU A 373 -30.04 -5.46 21.05
N VAL A 374 -29.07 -6.39 21.06
CA VAL A 374 -28.66 -7.17 19.88
C VAL A 374 -28.87 -8.66 20.10
N GLU A 375 -29.19 -9.37 19.03
CA GLU A 375 -29.18 -10.84 19.00
C GLU A 375 -27.86 -11.32 18.37
N VAL A 376 -27.14 -12.20 19.08
CA VAL A 376 -25.91 -12.83 18.58
C VAL A 376 -26.31 -13.97 17.64
N VAL A 377 -26.45 -13.70 16.35
CA VAL A 377 -26.88 -14.71 15.37
C VAL A 377 -25.81 -15.77 15.13
N LYS A 378 -24.53 -15.36 15.10
CA LYS A 378 -23.41 -16.25 14.79
C LYS A 378 -22.13 -15.76 15.44
N VAL A 379 -21.31 -16.70 15.90
CA VAL A 379 -19.93 -16.48 16.35
C VAL A 379 -19.02 -17.40 15.54
N VAL A 380 -17.95 -16.84 14.98
CA VAL A 380 -16.91 -17.58 14.28
C VAL A 380 -15.54 -17.20 14.83
N GLU A 381 -14.60 -18.14 14.80
CA GLU A 381 -13.22 -17.85 15.18
C GLU A 381 -12.56 -16.91 14.17
N GLU A 382 -12.86 -17.09 12.88
CA GLU A 382 -12.25 -16.34 11.79
C GLU A 382 -13.23 -16.22 10.62
N GLY A 383 -13.42 -14.99 10.13
CA GLY A 383 -14.15 -14.69 8.90
C GLY A 383 -13.24 -14.75 7.68
N TRP A 384 -13.78 -15.04 6.50
CA TRP A 384 -13.01 -15.09 5.25
C TRP A 384 -13.73 -14.36 4.13
N GLN A 385 -12.96 -13.64 3.30
CA GLN A 385 -13.42 -13.08 2.04
C GLN A 385 -12.48 -13.45 0.89
N SER A 386 -13.02 -13.46 -0.32
CA SER A 386 -12.26 -13.70 -1.55
C SER A 386 -12.12 -12.40 -2.34
N PHE A 387 -10.91 -12.12 -2.80
CA PHE A 387 -10.59 -10.99 -3.69
C PHE A 387 -9.74 -11.50 -4.85
N GLY A 388 -10.32 -11.55 -6.06
CA GLY A 388 -9.68 -12.17 -7.21
C GLY A 388 -9.36 -13.64 -6.95
N ALA A 389 -8.08 -14.01 -7.11
CA ALA A 389 -7.57 -15.35 -6.79
C ALA A 389 -7.09 -15.49 -5.32
N SER A 390 -7.11 -14.41 -4.54
CA SER A 390 -6.69 -14.38 -3.14
C SER A 390 -7.86 -14.65 -2.20
N ARG A 391 -7.56 -15.27 -1.06
CA ARG A 391 -8.49 -15.44 0.06
C ARG A 391 -7.83 -14.86 1.30
N VAL A 392 -8.50 -13.91 1.94
CA VAL A 392 -7.98 -13.17 3.11
C VAL A 392 -8.97 -13.29 4.26
N THR A 393 -8.45 -13.20 5.47
CA THR A 393 -9.26 -13.19 6.69
C THR A 393 -9.98 -11.85 6.80
N LEU A 394 -11.12 -11.80 7.49
CA LEU A 394 -11.86 -10.56 7.77
C LEU A 394 -11.50 -9.94 9.12
N GLY A 395 -10.45 -10.45 9.76
CA GLY A 395 -10.18 -10.26 11.19
C GLY A 395 -10.80 -11.36 12.04
#